data_AF-A0AAU9J334-F1
#
_entry.id   AF-A0AAU9J334-F1
#
_cell.length_a   1.000
_cell.length_b   1.000
_cell.length_c   1.000
_cell.angle_alpha   90.00
_cell.angle_beta   90.00
_cell.angle_gamma   90.00
#
_symmetry.space_group_name_H-M   'P 1'
#
loop_
_entity.id
_entity.type
_entity.pdbx_description
1 polymer ?
#
loop_
_entity_poly.entity_id
_entity_poly.type
_entity_poly.pdbx_seq_one_letter_code
_entity_poly.pdbx_strand_id
1 'polypeptide(L)'
;MAEEVRKLLSNDQSLNRVAKNSFDAMDSDKSGFIDQEELYNVMVNAARSINAPQPTMEQANNALQEIDRNKDGKVSLSEFVQLLRRVLEEMLDQLESVEMQRKKEAEIEEQVNRQLHMFEKYLDDSGLAMAFQLIFAEILTKKIDANNVFTYTAMRLRQIGKEIAHLLPKDLTSQLAE
;
A
#
# COMPACT_ATOMS: atom_id res chain seq x y z
N MET A 1 15.11 -7.43 3.11
CA MET A 1 14.09 -8.43 2.74
C MET A 1 14.03 -8.68 1.23
N ALA A 2 13.44 -7.83 0.37
CA ALA A 2 13.34 -8.13 -1.07
C ALA A 2 14.70 -8.34 -1.76
N GLU A 3 15.72 -7.53 -1.41
CA GLU A 3 17.08 -7.69 -1.93
C GLU A 3 17.76 -8.99 -1.48
N GLU A 4 17.48 -9.44 -0.26
CA GLU A 4 18.02 -10.71 0.27
C GLU A 4 17.40 -11.90 -0.47
N VAL A 5 16.10 -11.83 -0.76
CA VAL A 5 15.37 -12.83 -1.54
C VAL A 5 15.90 -12.88 -2.98
N ARG A 6 16.11 -11.73 -3.63
CA ARG A 6 16.75 -11.66 -4.96
C ARG A 6 18.14 -12.26 -4.95
N LYS A 7 18.96 -11.92 -3.95
CA LYS A 7 20.32 -12.47 -3.82
C LYS A 7 20.28 -13.99 -3.67
N LEU A 8 19.34 -14.52 -2.88
CA LEU A 8 19.16 -15.95 -2.70
C LEU A 8 18.71 -16.65 -3.99
N LEU A 9 17.73 -16.09 -4.71
CA LEU A 9 17.21 -16.62 -5.97
C LEU A 9 18.24 -16.55 -7.12
N SER A 10 19.13 -15.56 -7.11
CA SER A 10 20.18 -15.39 -8.14
C SER A 10 21.33 -16.39 -8.02
N ASN A 11 21.43 -17.12 -6.91
CA ASN A 11 22.51 -18.07 -6.67
C ASN A 11 21.95 -19.45 -6.33
N ASP A 12 21.90 -20.32 -7.34
CA ASP A 12 21.41 -21.69 -7.23
C ASP A 12 22.13 -22.51 -6.16
N GLN A 13 23.44 -22.31 -5.94
CA GLN A 13 24.16 -23.02 -4.89
C GLN A 13 23.69 -22.59 -3.49
N SER A 14 23.42 -21.31 -3.31
CA SER A 14 22.91 -20.78 -2.04
C SER A 14 21.49 -21.26 -1.78
N LEU A 15 20.63 -21.21 -2.81
CA LEU A 15 19.27 -21.73 -2.73
C LEU A 15 19.27 -23.24 -2.43
N ASN A 16 20.07 -24.03 -3.15
CA ASN A 16 20.19 -25.47 -2.92
C ASN A 16 20.72 -25.79 -1.53
N ARG A 17 21.65 -24.99 -0.99
CA ARG A 17 22.14 -25.17 0.38
C ARG A 17 21.06 -24.89 1.42
N VAL A 18 20.30 -23.80 1.25
CA VAL A 18 19.18 -23.48 2.14
C VAL A 18 18.10 -24.56 2.06
N ALA A 19 17.73 -24.95 0.84
CA ALA A 19 16.76 -26.01 0.61
C ALA A 19 17.21 -27.34 1.23
N LYS A 20 18.48 -27.72 1.03
CA LYS A 20 19.04 -28.95 1.60
C LYS A 20 19.05 -28.92 3.13
N ASN A 21 19.48 -27.82 3.74
CA ASN A 21 19.49 -27.71 5.20
C ASN A 21 18.09 -27.83 5.81
N SER A 22 17.08 -27.22 5.15
CA SER A 22 15.69 -27.35 5.57
C SER A 22 15.16 -28.76 5.31
N PHE A 23 15.51 -29.37 4.18
CA PHE A 23 15.12 -30.74 3.82
C PHE A 23 15.68 -31.75 4.82
N ASP A 24 16.98 -31.68 5.13
CA ASP A 24 17.66 -32.56 6.10
C ASP A 24 17.10 -32.41 7.53
N ALA A 25 16.45 -31.28 7.84
CA ALA A 25 15.76 -31.07 9.11
C ALA A 25 14.34 -31.65 9.15
N MET A 26 13.75 -31.91 7.98
CA MET A 26 12.42 -32.53 7.83
C MET A 26 12.54 -34.06 7.68
N ASP A 27 13.48 -34.52 6.84
CA ASP A 27 13.83 -35.93 6.58
C ASP A 27 14.53 -36.53 7.81
N SER A 28 13.72 -36.99 8.76
CA SER A 28 14.15 -37.44 10.09
C SER A 28 14.77 -38.82 10.02
N ASP A 29 14.28 -39.67 9.11
CA ASP A 29 14.78 -41.02 8.90
C ASP A 29 15.96 -41.09 7.92
N LYS A 30 16.28 -39.97 7.25
CA LYS A 30 17.34 -39.81 6.25
C LYS A 30 17.15 -40.72 5.04
N SER A 31 15.90 -40.96 4.66
CA SER A 31 15.57 -41.74 3.47
C SER A 31 15.93 -41.01 2.17
N GLY A 32 16.18 -39.70 2.23
CA GLY A 32 16.42 -38.84 1.07
C GLY A 32 15.14 -38.35 0.41
N PHE A 33 14.00 -38.60 1.03
CA PHE A 33 12.66 -38.20 0.61
C PHE A 33 11.87 -37.73 1.84
N ILE A 34 10.98 -36.75 1.68
CA ILE A 34 10.05 -36.37 2.74
C ILE A 34 8.74 -37.11 2.48
N ASP A 35 8.32 -37.93 3.45
CA ASP A 35 7.03 -38.61 3.39
C ASP A 35 5.90 -37.81 4.07
N GLN A 36 4.69 -38.36 4.02
CA GLN A 36 3.50 -37.71 4.56
C GLN A 36 3.57 -37.53 6.09
N GLU A 37 4.15 -38.49 6.83
CA GLU A 37 4.26 -38.41 8.29
C GLU A 37 5.29 -37.36 8.70
N GLU A 38 6.42 -37.31 8.00
CA GLU A 38 7.46 -36.29 8.21
C GLU A 38 6.95 -34.88 7.91
N LEU A 39 6.25 -34.70 6.78
CA LEU A 39 5.63 -33.42 6.45
C LEU A 39 4.60 -33.00 7.50
N TYR A 40 3.74 -33.94 7.94
CA TYR A 40 2.74 -33.67 8.97
C TYR A 40 3.40 -33.22 10.30
N ASN A 41 4.45 -33.91 10.74
CA ASN A 41 5.16 -33.57 11.97
C ASN A 41 5.79 -32.17 11.92
N VAL A 42 6.34 -31.80 10.76
CA VAL A 42 6.88 -30.46 10.52
C VAL A 42 5.78 -29.41 10.58
N MET A 43 4.64 -29.64 9.92
CA MET A 43 3.50 -28.72 9.95
C MET A 43 2.93 -28.54 11.36
N VAL A 44 2.85 -29.60 12.16
CA VAL A 44 2.44 -29.54 13.59
C VAL A 44 3.41 -28.68 14.41
N ASN A 45 4.72 -28.87 14.21
CA ASN A 45 5.74 -28.10 14.94
C ASN A 45 5.75 -26.62 14.52
N ALA A 46 5.55 -26.32 13.24
CA ALA A 46 5.40 -24.97 12.74
C ALA A 46 4.15 -24.29 13.33
N ALA A 47 2.99 -24.95 13.28
CA ALA A 47 1.74 -24.44 13.83
C ALA A 47 1.85 -24.14 15.33
N ARG A 48 2.49 -25.04 16.09
CA ARG A 48 2.76 -24.81 17.53
C ARG A 48 3.64 -23.58 17.77
N SER A 49 4.63 -23.35 16.91
CA SER A 49 5.57 -22.22 17.05
C SER A 49 4.91 -20.86 16.82
N ILE A 50 3.84 -20.81 16.03
CA ILE A 50 3.08 -19.58 15.73
C ILE A 50 1.70 -19.53 16.43
N ASN A 51 1.42 -20.46 17.35
CA ASN A 51 0.11 -20.64 18.00
C ASN A 51 -1.07 -20.76 17.00
N ALA A 52 -0.85 -21.39 15.85
CA ALA A 52 -1.90 -21.70 14.87
C ALA A 52 -2.59 -23.04 15.19
N PRO A 53 -3.82 -23.27 14.66
CA PRO A 53 -4.50 -24.56 14.76
C PRO A 53 -3.63 -25.70 14.24
N GLN A 54 -3.71 -26.86 14.89
CA GLN A 54 -2.96 -28.03 14.41
C GLN A 54 -3.52 -28.51 13.05
N PRO A 55 -2.64 -28.83 12.09
CA PRO A 55 -3.05 -29.36 10.81
C PRO A 55 -3.63 -30.77 10.96
N THR A 56 -4.49 -31.18 10.04
CA THR A 56 -4.97 -32.57 9.93
C THR A 56 -4.08 -33.39 9.00
N MET A 57 -4.14 -34.72 9.12
CA MET A 57 -3.39 -35.62 8.22
C MET A 57 -3.81 -35.47 6.76
N GLU A 58 -5.08 -35.13 6.51
CA GLU A 58 -5.61 -34.83 5.19
C GLU A 58 -5.02 -33.54 4.61
N GLN A 59 -4.83 -32.49 5.43
CA GLN A 59 -4.17 -31.26 5.00
C GLN A 59 -2.70 -31.50 4.65
N ALA A 60 -2.00 -32.34 5.42
CA ALA A 60 -0.64 -32.75 5.08
C ALA A 60 -0.58 -33.57 3.78
N ASN A 61 -1.55 -34.47 3.56
CA ASN A 61 -1.67 -35.22 2.30
C ASN A 61 -1.87 -34.30 1.09
N ASN A 62 -2.78 -33.33 1.21
CA ASN A 62 -3.07 -32.38 0.15
C ASN A 62 -1.84 -31.53 -0.16
N ALA A 63 -1.14 -31.04 0.88
CA ALA A 63 0.12 -30.33 0.71
C ALA A 63 1.20 -31.18 0.02
N LEU A 64 1.32 -32.45 0.40
CA LEU A 64 2.24 -33.38 -0.26
C LEU A 64 1.90 -33.53 -1.74
N GLN A 65 0.64 -33.75 -2.09
CA GLN A 65 0.19 -33.89 -3.48
C GLN A 65 0.38 -32.65 -4.35
N GLU A 66 0.37 -31.45 -3.74
CA GLU A 66 0.67 -30.20 -4.45
C GLU A 66 2.16 -30.07 -4.81
N ILE A 67 3.04 -30.70 -4.02
CA ILE A 67 4.50 -30.62 -4.17
C ILE A 67 5.05 -31.79 -4.99
N ASP A 68 4.52 -33.00 -4.75
CA ASP A 68 4.86 -34.27 -5.40
C ASP A 68 4.41 -34.24 -6.88
N ARG A 69 5.34 -33.88 -7.77
CA ARG A 69 5.04 -33.72 -9.20
C ARG A 69 5.10 -35.04 -9.93
N ASN A 70 6.00 -35.93 -9.52
CA ASN A 70 6.16 -37.24 -10.14
C ASN A 70 5.11 -38.26 -9.62
N LYS A 71 4.36 -37.91 -8.57
CA LYS A 71 3.29 -38.70 -7.93
C LYS A 71 3.81 -40.00 -7.35
N ASP A 72 5.02 -40.00 -6.79
CA ASP A 72 5.60 -41.18 -6.15
C ASP A 72 5.18 -41.32 -4.66
N GLY A 73 4.38 -40.39 -4.16
CA GLY A 73 3.86 -40.36 -2.80
C GLY A 73 4.84 -39.77 -1.79
N LYS A 74 5.95 -39.19 -2.26
CA LYS A 74 6.99 -38.58 -1.45
C LYS A 74 7.48 -37.29 -2.12
N VAL A 75 8.26 -36.49 -1.38
CA VAL A 75 8.87 -35.29 -1.93
C VAL A 75 10.38 -35.47 -2.01
N SER A 76 10.93 -35.43 -3.22
CA SER A 76 12.37 -35.42 -3.42
C SER A 76 12.97 -34.04 -3.12
N LEU A 77 14.28 -33.99 -2.81
CA LEU A 77 15.00 -32.73 -2.67
C LEU A 77 14.85 -31.82 -3.90
N SER A 78 14.74 -32.40 -5.10
CA SER A 78 14.59 -31.65 -6.34
C SER A 78 13.23 -30.94 -6.45
N GLU A 79 12.16 -31.58 -5.97
CA GLU A 79 10.82 -30.99 -5.90
C GLU A 79 10.76 -29.92 -4.81
N PHE A 80 11.40 -30.18 -3.67
CA PHE A 80 11.49 -29.22 -2.58
C PHE A 80 12.24 -27.93 -2.98
N VAL A 81 13.36 -28.04 -3.70
CA VAL A 81 14.09 -26.88 -4.25
C VAL A 81 13.21 -26.07 -5.19
N GLN A 82 12.46 -26.74 -6.08
CA GLN A 82 11.56 -26.06 -7.02
C GLN A 82 10.40 -25.35 -6.32
N LEU A 83 9.85 -25.97 -5.27
CA LEU A 83 8.84 -25.35 -4.42
C LEU A 83 9.39 -24.09 -3.76
N LEU A 84 10.55 -24.19 -3.09
CA LEU A 84 11.16 -23.05 -2.41
C LEU A 84 11.47 -21.91 -3.38
N ARG A 85 11.99 -22.21 -4.58
CA ARG A 85 12.20 -21.19 -5.62
C ARG A 85 10.90 -20.45 -5.92
N ARG A 86 9.83 -21.19 -6.22
CA ARG A 86 8.54 -20.61 -6.60
C ARG A 86 7.95 -19.74 -5.49
N VAL A 87 7.99 -20.21 -4.24
CA VAL A 87 7.49 -19.45 -3.08
C VAL A 87 8.27 -18.15 -2.90
N LEU A 88 9.60 -18.20 -3.05
CA LEU A 88 10.45 -17.00 -2.94
C LEU A 88 10.22 -16.02 -4.10
N GLU A 89 9.96 -16.51 -5.31
CA GLU A 89 9.59 -15.69 -6.47
C GLU A 89 8.24 -15.00 -6.25
N GLU A 90 7.21 -15.75 -5.83
CA GLU A 90 5.89 -15.19 -5.52
C GLU A 90 5.94 -14.16 -4.37
N MET A 91 6.74 -14.43 -3.34
CA MET A 91 6.96 -13.48 -2.23
C MET A 91 7.67 -12.21 -2.69
N LEU A 92 8.65 -12.32 -3.60
CA LEU A 92 9.36 -11.18 -4.16
C LEU A 92 8.40 -10.28 -4.95
N ASP A 93 7.56 -10.87 -5.81
CA ASP A 93 6.55 -10.13 -6.58
C ASP A 93 5.59 -9.37 -5.65
N GLN A 94 5.15 -10.02 -4.57
CA GLN A 94 4.30 -9.36 -3.57
C GLN A 94 5.01 -8.19 -2.89
N LEU A 95 6.26 -8.36 -2.44
CA LEU A 95 7.03 -7.29 -1.82
C LEU A 95 7.23 -6.09 -2.76
N GLU A 96 7.55 -6.36 -4.03
CA GLU A 96 7.72 -5.33 -5.05
C GLU A 96 6.40 -4.59 -5.34
N SER A 97 5.28 -5.31 -5.38
CA SER A 97 3.95 -4.70 -5.58
C SER A 97 3.57 -3.76 -4.43
N VAL A 98 3.87 -4.13 -3.19
CA VAL A 98 3.62 -3.32 -1.98
C VAL A 98 4.49 -2.07 -1.98
N GLU A 99 5.78 -2.20 -2.31
CA GLU A 99 6.68 -1.05 -2.42
C GLU A 99 6.23 -0.07 -3.51
N MET A 100 5.79 -0.58 -4.67
CA MET A 100 5.27 0.25 -5.74
C MET A 100 4.00 1.00 -5.33
N GLN A 101 3.09 0.32 -4.65
CA GLN A 101 1.84 0.92 -4.19
C GLN A 101 2.11 2.03 -3.17
N ARG A 102 2.98 1.79 -2.19
CA ARG A 102 3.39 2.81 -1.21
C ARG A 102 4.03 4.03 -1.87
N LYS A 103 4.87 3.83 -2.88
CA LYS A 103 5.48 4.94 -3.63
C LYS A 103 4.42 5.78 -4.36
N LYS A 104 3.45 5.13 -5.02
CA LYS A 104 2.34 5.83 -5.68
C LYS A 104 1.48 6.61 -4.68
N GLU A 105 1.16 6.01 -3.54
CA GLU A 105 0.39 6.67 -2.48
C GLU A 105 1.14 7.90 -1.93
N ALA A 106 2.44 7.78 -1.67
CA ALA A 106 3.28 8.89 -1.22
C ALA A 106 3.37 10.03 -2.25
N GLU A 107 3.45 9.71 -3.54
CA GLU A 107 3.49 10.71 -4.62
C GLU A 107 2.16 11.47 -4.73
N ILE A 108 1.03 10.76 -4.62
CA ILE A 108 -0.31 11.38 -4.58
C ILE A 108 -0.44 12.28 -3.35
N GLU A 109 -0.04 11.81 -2.17
CA GLU A 109 -0.10 12.58 -0.94
C GLU A 109 0.74 13.87 -1.05
N GLU A 110 1.95 13.77 -1.60
CA GLU A 110 2.80 14.94 -1.82
C GLU A 110 2.17 15.93 -2.82
N GLN A 111 1.54 15.44 -3.89
CA GLN A 111 0.83 16.28 -4.84
C GLN A 111 -0.37 16.98 -4.21
N VAL A 112 -1.17 16.27 -3.41
CA VAL A 112 -2.31 16.84 -2.68
C VAL A 112 -1.82 17.91 -1.69
N ASN A 113 -0.75 17.64 -0.94
CA ASN A 113 -0.19 18.59 0.01
C ASN A 113 0.35 19.86 -0.69
N ARG A 114 1.00 19.72 -1.85
CA ARG A 114 1.41 20.88 -2.67
C ARG A 114 0.20 21.69 -3.15
N GLN A 115 -0.86 21.03 -3.61
CA GLN A 115 -2.08 21.73 -4.05
C GLN A 115 -2.79 22.44 -2.89
N LEU A 116 -2.88 21.80 -1.72
CA LEU A 116 -3.42 22.41 -0.50
C LEU A 116 -2.60 23.64 -0.12
N HIS A 117 -1.27 23.53 -0.06
CA HIS A 117 -0.41 24.66 0.27
C HIS A 117 -0.57 25.83 -0.72
N MET A 118 -0.67 25.54 -2.03
CA MET A 118 -0.93 26.56 -3.04
C MET A 118 -2.30 27.22 -2.87
N PHE A 119 -3.33 26.45 -2.51
CA PHE A 119 -4.66 26.98 -2.26
C PHE A 119 -4.73 27.85 -1.00
N GLU A 120 -4.14 27.40 0.10
CA GLU A 120 -4.03 28.18 1.34
C GLU A 120 -3.31 29.50 1.07
N LYS A 121 -2.16 29.46 0.38
CA LYS A 121 -1.45 30.66 -0.02
C LYS A 121 -2.30 31.58 -0.89
N TYR A 122 -3.06 31.04 -1.85
CA TYR A 122 -3.96 31.84 -2.66
C TYR A 122 -5.06 32.52 -1.82
N LEU A 123 -5.63 31.82 -0.84
CA LEU A 123 -6.64 32.40 0.05
C LEU A 123 -6.06 33.55 0.89
N ASP A 124 -4.83 33.39 1.37
CA ASP A 124 -4.11 34.43 2.12
C ASP A 124 -3.76 35.63 1.23
N ASP A 125 -3.13 35.40 0.08
CA ASP A 125 -2.68 36.45 -0.85
C ASP A 125 -3.86 37.20 -1.49
N SER A 126 -4.98 36.52 -1.78
CA SER A 126 -6.18 37.14 -2.35
C SER A 126 -7.03 37.91 -1.34
N GLY A 127 -6.81 37.69 -0.04
CA GLY A 127 -7.67 38.20 1.03
C GLY A 127 -9.09 37.63 1.00
N LEU A 128 -9.35 36.57 0.22
CA LEU A 128 -10.69 36.01 0.04
C LEU A 128 -11.27 35.49 1.37
N ALA A 129 -10.44 34.86 2.20
CA ALA A 129 -10.85 34.40 3.53
C ALA A 129 -11.32 35.58 4.40
N MET A 130 -10.59 36.70 4.36
CA MET A 130 -10.96 37.93 5.07
C MET A 130 -12.26 38.53 4.52
N ALA A 131 -12.45 38.51 3.20
CA ALA A 131 -13.69 38.98 2.56
C ALA A 131 -14.91 38.19 3.04
N PHE A 132 -14.82 36.85 3.12
CA PHE A 132 -15.90 36.02 3.67
C PHE A 132 -16.14 36.29 5.16
N GLN A 133 -15.09 36.44 5.96
CA GLN A 133 -15.23 36.79 7.38
C GLN A 133 -15.92 38.14 7.59
N LEU A 134 -15.53 39.16 6.80
CA LEU A 134 -16.16 40.48 6.82
C LEU A 134 -17.63 40.42 6.41
N ILE A 135 -17.96 39.73 5.32
CA ILE A 135 -19.34 39.57 4.86
C ILE A 135 -20.19 38.84 5.92
N PHE A 136 -19.64 37.80 6.54
CA PHE A 136 -20.32 37.07 7.60
C PHE A 136 -20.59 37.98 8.82
N ALA A 137 -19.60 38.76 9.24
CA ALA A 137 -19.78 39.75 10.30
C ALA A 137 -20.84 40.80 9.92
N GLU A 138 -20.88 41.27 8.68
CA GLU A 138 -21.91 42.18 8.17
C GLU A 138 -23.31 41.55 8.21
N ILE A 139 -23.44 40.27 7.83
CA ILE A 139 -24.72 39.55 7.88
C ILE A 139 -25.28 39.53 9.30
N LEU A 140 -24.44 39.19 10.28
CA LEU A 140 -24.83 39.13 11.69
C LEU A 140 -25.16 40.52 12.25
N THR A 141 -24.30 41.50 12.00
CA THR A 141 -24.46 42.86 12.56
C THR A 141 -25.63 43.61 11.95
N LYS A 142 -25.85 43.48 10.64
CA LYS A 142 -26.97 44.12 9.91
C LYS A 142 -28.26 43.31 9.99
N LYS A 143 -28.25 42.13 10.62
CA LYS A 143 -29.40 41.22 10.75
C LYS A 143 -30.03 40.93 9.38
N ILE A 144 -29.19 40.57 8.41
CA ILE A 144 -29.67 40.22 7.07
C ILE A 144 -30.58 39.01 7.18
N ASP A 145 -31.76 39.08 6.55
CA ASP A 145 -32.73 37.99 6.54
C ASP A 145 -32.13 36.73 5.91
N ALA A 146 -32.44 35.56 6.50
CA ALA A 146 -31.89 34.28 6.07
C ALA A 146 -32.13 33.99 4.58
N ASN A 147 -33.27 34.42 4.03
CA ASN A 147 -33.61 34.21 2.61
C ASN A 147 -32.76 35.10 1.68
N ASN A 148 -32.12 36.14 2.22
CA ASN A 148 -31.33 37.11 1.47
C ASN A 148 -29.81 36.94 1.65
N VAL A 149 -29.36 36.01 2.51
CA VAL A 149 -27.93 35.78 2.82
C VAL A 149 -27.11 35.49 1.56
N PHE A 150 -27.61 34.63 0.68
CA PHE A 150 -26.90 34.29 -0.56
C PHE A 150 -26.75 35.49 -1.48
N THR A 151 -27.85 36.21 -1.75
CA THR A 151 -27.87 37.40 -2.61
C THR A 151 -26.98 38.51 -2.05
N TYR A 152 -27.01 38.73 -0.73
CA TYR A 152 -26.16 39.70 -0.04
C TYR A 152 -24.67 39.33 -0.14
N THR A 153 -24.34 38.05 0.07
CA THR A 153 -22.96 37.53 -0.02
C THR A 153 -22.41 37.70 -1.43
N ALA A 154 -23.16 37.32 -2.45
CA ALA A 154 -22.75 37.47 -3.85
C ALA A 154 -22.55 38.95 -4.23
N MET A 155 -23.45 39.84 -3.80
CA MET A 155 -23.32 41.28 -4.02
C MET A 155 -22.03 41.82 -3.37
N ARG A 156 -21.77 41.48 -2.10
CA ARG A 156 -20.59 41.97 -1.38
C ARG A 156 -19.29 41.40 -1.90
N LEU A 157 -19.23 40.11 -2.25
CA LEU A 157 -18.06 39.51 -2.92
C LEU A 157 -17.73 40.26 -4.22
N ARG A 158 -18.75 40.58 -5.04
CA ARG A 158 -18.56 41.36 -6.27
C ARG A 158 -18.05 42.78 -6.00
N GLN A 159 -18.53 43.42 -4.92
CA GLN A 159 -18.08 44.75 -4.54
C GLN A 159 -16.62 44.75 -4.05
N ILE A 160 -16.27 43.82 -3.15
CA ILE A 160 -14.90 43.66 -2.64
C ILE A 160 -13.95 43.34 -3.80
N GLY A 161 -14.34 42.43 -4.70
CA GLY A 161 -13.55 42.10 -5.89
C GLY A 161 -13.25 43.31 -6.77
N LYS A 162 -14.22 44.21 -6.99
CA LYS A 162 -13.99 45.47 -7.73
C LYS A 162 -13.07 46.44 -6.99
N GLU A 163 -13.20 46.52 -5.66
CA GLU A 163 -12.39 47.40 -4.82
C GLU A 163 -10.92 46.95 -4.80
N ILE A 164 -10.64 45.66 -4.82
CA ILE A 164 -9.25 45.12 -4.79
C ILE A 164 -8.67 44.80 -6.17
N ALA A 165 -9.45 44.89 -7.25
CA ALA A 165 -9.03 44.52 -8.61
C ALA A 165 -7.75 45.23 -9.07
N HIS A 166 -7.52 46.46 -8.61
CA HIS A 166 -6.33 47.26 -8.93
C HIS A 166 -5.06 46.82 -8.18
N LEU A 167 -5.19 46.00 -7.14
CA LEU A 167 -4.11 45.46 -6.32
C LEU A 167 -3.71 44.04 -6.75
N LEU A 168 -4.55 43.38 -7.56
CA LEU A 168 -4.26 42.04 -8.06
C LEU A 168 -3.16 42.08 -9.13
N PRO A 169 -2.31 41.04 -9.22
CA PRO A 169 -1.35 40.88 -10.31
C PRO A 169 -2.06 40.96 -11.66
N LYS A 170 -1.45 41.66 -12.64
CA LYS A 170 -2.05 41.93 -13.95
C LYS A 170 -2.51 40.65 -14.68
N ASP A 171 -1.80 39.56 -14.44
CA ASP A 171 -2.00 38.22 -14.99
C ASP A 171 -3.36 37.60 -14.59
N LEU A 172 -3.91 37.99 -13.43
CA LEU A 172 -5.24 37.59 -12.96
C LEU A 172 -6.34 38.52 -13.47
N THR A 173 -6.04 39.80 -13.68
CA THR A 173 -7.04 40.82 -14.06
C THR A 173 -7.52 40.68 -15.51
N SER A 174 -6.69 40.15 -16.41
CA SER A 174 -7.05 39.89 -17.81
C SER A 174 -8.05 38.74 -17.99
N GLN A 175 -8.25 37.88 -16.99
CA GLN A 175 -9.23 36.78 -17.03
C GLN A 175 -10.59 37.15 -16.40
N LEU A 176 -10.68 38.26 -15.68
CA LEU A 176 -11.89 38.72 -15.00
C LEU A 176 -12.68 39.79 -15.78
N ALA A 177 -12.22 40.14 -16.99
CA ALA A 177 -12.75 41.21 -17.83
C ALA A 177 -13.70 40.75 -18.96
N GLU A 178 -14.03 39.45 -19.03
CA GLU A 178 -15.15 38.89 -19.83
C GLU A 178 -16.31 38.48 -18.91
#